data_AF-A0A947CVD9-F1
#
_entry.id   AF-A0A947CVD9-F1
#
_cell.length_a   1.000
_cell.length_b   1.000
_cell.length_c   1.000
_cell.angle_alpha   90.00
_cell.angle_beta   90.00
_cell.angle_gamma   90.00
#
_symmetry.space_group_name_H-M   'P 1'
#
loop_
_entity.id
_entity.type
_entity.pdbx_description
1 polymer ?
#
loop_
_entity_poly.entity_id
_entity_poly.type
_entity_poly.pdbx_seq_one_letter_code
_entity_poly.pdbx_strand_id
1 'polypeptide(L)'
;MARPGLVLVVGLALACGSKQAGSDGPTPASQIDAGSADSTSNQAPEPTRAVALANRVEALVGRLGKPILELEDAPTALSVGVVAQGEEHYVGLGHLSEGGPAPGSDTLFHVASLTKPHTSLLVAQLVIEGKLKLDDPLPWCRRGRPRALCGKPKTTIRHLLTHSSGLRIVPSDGGGDYSPAKLRRYLARTRPPDRTPGQRFRYSTTGYG
;
A
#
# COMPACT_ATOMS: atom_id res chain seq x y z
N MET A 1 -15.34 4.51 24.89
CA MET A 1 -14.43 5.32 24.03
C MET A 1 -13.86 4.38 22.98
N ALA A 2 -14.23 4.52 21.70
CA ALA A 2 -13.73 3.67 20.63
C ALA A 2 -12.26 4.03 20.31
N ARG A 3 -11.35 3.07 20.50
CA ARG A 3 -9.93 3.22 20.19
C ARG A 3 -9.71 3.03 18.68
N PRO A 4 -8.93 3.89 17.99
CA PRO A 4 -8.68 3.72 16.57
C PRO A 4 -7.74 2.53 16.32
N GLY A 5 -8.18 1.55 15.53
CA GLY A 5 -7.35 0.42 15.12
C GLY A 5 -6.21 0.88 14.21
N LEU A 6 -4.97 0.58 14.60
CA LEU A 6 -3.77 0.73 13.76
C LEU A 6 -3.60 -0.54 12.93
N VAL A 7 -3.58 -0.40 11.60
CA VAL A 7 -3.49 -1.53 10.66
C VAL A 7 -2.10 -1.58 10.05
N LEU A 8 -1.40 -2.70 10.24
CA LEU A 8 -0.15 -3.01 9.55
C LEU A 8 -0.44 -3.94 8.37
N VAL A 9 -0.43 -3.39 7.15
CA VAL A 9 -0.46 -4.20 5.92
C VAL A 9 0.97 -4.49 5.51
N VAL A 10 1.45 -5.72 5.71
CA VAL A 10 2.75 -6.16 5.20
C VAL A 10 2.55 -6.73 3.80
N GLY A 11 2.74 -5.90 2.78
CA GLY A 11 2.88 -6.36 1.40
C GLY A 11 4.30 -6.85 1.16
N LEU A 12 4.56 -8.16 1.28
CA LEU A 12 5.84 -8.76 0.91
C LEU A 12 5.74 -9.33 -0.52
N ALA A 13 6.14 -8.54 -1.51
CA ALA A 13 6.30 -9.02 -2.89
C ALA A 13 7.71 -9.61 -3.06
N LEU A 14 7.80 -10.94 -3.16
CA LEU A 14 9.02 -11.63 -3.61
C LEU A 14 8.74 -12.21 -5.01
N ALA A 15 9.32 -11.58 -6.03
CA ALA A 15 9.36 -12.11 -7.38
C ALA A 15 10.73 -12.75 -7.63
N CYS A 16 10.75 -14.08 -7.79
CA CYS A 16 11.87 -14.78 -8.42
C CYS A 16 11.38 -15.29 -9.78
N GLY A 17 11.88 -14.67 -10.85
CA GLY A 17 11.69 -15.18 -12.21
C GLY A 17 12.70 -16.27 -12.53
N SER A 18 12.30 -17.24 -13.34
CA SER A 18 13.25 -17.98 -14.18
C SER A 18 12.63 -18.28 -15.55
N LYS A 19 13.50 -18.23 -16.56
CA LYS A 19 13.23 -18.32 -17.99
C LYS A 19 12.61 -19.68 -18.35
N GLN A 20 11.60 -19.69 -19.22
CA GLN A 20 11.24 -20.88 -19.98
C GLN A 20 12.02 -20.89 -21.29
N ALA A 21 12.80 -21.96 -21.49
CA ALA A 21 13.39 -22.35 -22.76
C ALA A 21 12.57 -23.53 -23.33
N GLY A 22 12.15 -23.37 -24.58
CA GLY A 22 11.94 -24.38 -25.63
C GLY A 22 11.14 -25.66 -25.35
N SER A 23 10.14 -25.91 -26.20
CA SER A 23 10.00 -27.25 -26.79
C SER A 23 9.37 -27.17 -28.19
N ASP A 24 10.05 -27.83 -29.12
CA ASP A 24 9.65 -28.10 -30.50
C ASP A 24 8.60 -29.23 -30.58
N GLY A 25 7.71 -29.10 -31.55
CA GLY A 25 7.16 -30.12 -32.47
C GLY A 25 6.75 -31.54 -31.98
N PRO A 26 5.53 -32.02 -32.33
CA PRO A 26 5.09 -33.40 -32.05
C PRO A 26 5.35 -34.37 -33.24
N THR A 27 5.26 -35.68 -32.94
CA THR A 27 4.51 -36.83 -33.59
C THR A 27 5.34 -38.17 -33.54
N PRO A 28 4.81 -39.41 -33.76
CA PRO A 28 4.18 -40.30 -32.74
C PRO A 28 4.59 -41.81 -32.74
N ALA A 29 4.00 -42.54 -31.77
CA ALA A 29 3.45 -43.93 -31.77
C ALA A 29 4.34 -45.20 -31.68
N SER A 30 4.07 -46.03 -30.64
CA SER A 30 3.70 -47.49 -30.69
C SER A 30 3.78 -48.10 -29.26
N GLN A 31 2.66 -48.56 -28.68
CA GLN A 31 2.18 -49.94 -28.49
C GLN A 31 2.66 -50.71 -27.22
N ILE A 32 1.70 -50.93 -26.30
CA ILE A 32 1.36 -52.10 -25.44
C ILE A 32 2.44 -52.92 -24.70
N ASP A 33 2.30 -53.03 -23.37
CA ASP A 33 2.14 -54.32 -22.65
C ASP A 33 1.49 -54.14 -21.26
N ALA A 34 0.85 -55.20 -20.77
CA ALA A 34 0.02 -55.29 -19.58
C ALA A 34 0.80 -55.72 -18.32
N GLY A 35 0.38 -55.17 -17.17
CA GLY A 35 0.42 -55.86 -15.88
C GLY A 35 1.75 -55.84 -15.10
N SER A 36 1.81 -55.01 -14.07
CA SER A 36 2.35 -55.42 -12.77
C SER A 36 1.85 -54.46 -11.70
N ALA A 37 1.37 -55.01 -10.59
CA ALA A 37 0.88 -54.27 -9.44
C ALA A 37 2.04 -53.50 -8.81
N ASP A 38 2.08 -52.19 -9.03
CA ASP A 38 3.02 -51.33 -8.33
C ASP A 38 2.34 -50.80 -7.07
N SER A 39 2.95 -51.13 -5.94
CA SER A 39 2.55 -50.68 -4.62
C SER A 39 2.51 -49.16 -4.61
N THR A 40 1.32 -48.58 -4.64
CA THR A 40 1.15 -47.15 -4.40
C THR A 40 1.61 -46.87 -2.97
N SER A 41 2.79 -46.26 -2.88
CA SER A 41 3.21 -45.52 -1.70
C SER A 41 2.04 -44.63 -1.28
N ASN A 42 1.48 -44.90 -0.11
CA ASN A 42 0.37 -44.13 0.46
C ASN A 42 0.91 -42.78 0.97
N GLN A 43 1.45 -41.98 0.05
CA GLN A 43 1.84 -40.61 0.30
C GLN A 43 0.61 -39.78 0.00
N ALA A 44 0.11 -39.08 1.02
CA ALA A 44 -0.98 -38.14 0.85
C ALA A 44 -0.61 -37.17 -0.30
N PRO A 45 -1.56 -36.83 -1.19
CA PRO A 45 -1.27 -35.93 -2.29
C PRO A 45 -0.69 -34.62 -1.74
N GLU A 46 0.40 -34.15 -2.35
CA GLU A 46 1.03 -32.87 -2.00
C GLU A 46 -0.01 -31.75 -2.10
N PRO A 47 -0.06 -30.82 -1.11
CA PRO A 47 -1.03 -29.75 -1.13
C PRO A 47 -0.85 -28.90 -2.38
N THR A 48 -1.98 -28.45 -2.94
CA THR A 48 -1.94 -27.46 -4.03
C THR A 48 -1.21 -26.21 -3.55
N ARG A 49 -0.65 -25.44 -4.50
CA ARG A 49 0.07 -24.20 -4.18
C ARG A 49 -0.73 -23.24 -3.31
N ALA A 50 -2.02 -23.10 -3.59
CA ALA A 50 -2.94 -22.27 -2.81
C ALA A 50 -3.04 -22.75 -1.36
N VAL A 51 -3.20 -24.06 -1.13
CA VAL A 51 -3.26 -24.66 0.22
C VAL A 51 -1.93 -24.51 0.95
N ALA A 52 -0.81 -24.74 0.25
CA ALA A 52 0.52 -24.57 0.82
C ALA A 52 0.79 -23.10 1.22
N LEU A 53 0.33 -22.12 0.41
CA LEU A 53 0.40 -20.70 0.76
C LEU A 53 -0.45 -20.40 1.98
N ALA A 54 -1.72 -20.83 1.99
CA ALA A 54 -2.65 -20.62 3.08
C ALA A 54 -2.07 -21.11 4.41
N ASN A 55 -1.64 -22.37 4.47
CA ASN A 55 -1.05 -22.97 5.68
C ASN A 55 0.15 -22.19 6.21
N ARG A 56 1.03 -21.71 5.31
CA ARG A 56 2.22 -20.92 5.69
C ARG A 56 1.84 -19.54 6.23
N VAL A 57 0.87 -18.87 5.60
CA VAL A 57 0.41 -17.55 6.03
C VAL A 57 -0.31 -17.66 7.37
N GLU A 58 -1.23 -18.62 7.54
CA GLU A 58 -1.90 -18.87 8.82
C GLU A 58 -0.90 -19.16 9.95
N ALA A 59 0.08 -20.03 9.72
CA ALA A 59 1.12 -20.33 10.71
C ALA A 59 1.95 -19.08 11.08
N LEU A 60 2.32 -18.26 10.09
CA LEU A 60 3.09 -17.04 10.32
C LEU A 60 2.27 -15.99 11.09
N VAL A 61 1.03 -15.77 10.68
CA VAL A 61 0.12 -14.79 11.29
C VAL A 61 -0.28 -15.24 12.68
N GLY A 62 -0.53 -16.52 12.91
CA GLY A 62 -0.78 -17.07 14.24
C GLY A 62 0.41 -16.86 15.20
N ARG A 63 1.64 -17.05 14.70
CA ARG A 63 2.87 -16.90 15.50
C ARG A 63 3.25 -15.45 15.77
N LEU A 64 3.10 -14.56 14.80
CA LEU A 64 3.55 -13.16 14.91
C LEU A 64 2.42 -12.18 15.24
N GLY A 65 1.20 -12.47 14.81
CA GLY A 65 0.04 -11.58 14.97
C GLY A 65 -0.55 -11.62 16.37
N LYS A 66 -0.62 -12.79 17.03
CA LYS A 66 -1.14 -12.89 18.41
C LYS A 66 -0.35 -12.01 19.40
N PRO A 67 1.00 -12.06 19.44
CA PRO A 67 1.77 -11.18 20.31
C PRO A 67 1.55 -9.69 20.03
N ILE A 68 1.29 -9.30 18.76
CA ILE A 68 0.99 -7.91 18.40
C ILE A 68 -0.33 -7.44 19.01
N LEU A 69 -1.33 -8.32 19.09
CA LEU A 69 -2.65 -8.03 19.68
C LEU A 69 -2.64 -7.96 21.21
N GLU A 70 -1.55 -8.39 21.85
CA GLU A 70 -1.39 -8.41 23.32
C GLU A 70 -0.55 -7.24 23.85
N LEU A 71 -0.02 -6.39 22.96
CA LEU A 71 0.71 -5.17 23.36
C LEU A 71 -0.20 -4.19 24.11
N GLU A 72 0.39 -3.36 24.97
CA GLU A 72 -0.33 -2.38 25.80
C GLU A 72 -1.21 -1.41 24.98
N ASP A 73 -0.75 -1.03 23.79
CA ASP A 73 -1.46 -0.21 22.79
C ASP A 73 -1.82 -1.00 21.52
N ALA A 74 -2.12 -2.29 21.67
CA ALA A 74 -2.43 -3.16 20.55
C ALA A 74 -3.68 -2.72 19.77
N PRO A 75 -3.71 -2.96 18.44
CA PRO A 75 -4.95 -2.88 17.70
C PRO A 75 -5.91 -4.00 18.13
N THR A 76 -7.21 -3.78 17.99
CA THR A 76 -8.22 -4.80 18.33
C THR A 76 -8.32 -5.89 17.26
N ALA A 77 -7.89 -5.60 16.03
CA ALA A 77 -7.93 -6.49 14.89
C ALA A 77 -6.71 -6.29 13.99
N LEU A 78 -6.29 -7.38 13.35
CA LEU A 78 -5.22 -7.41 12.36
C LEU A 78 -5.72 -8.17 11.12
N SER A 79 -5.45 -7.63 9.94
CA SER A 79 -5.69 -8.32 8.67
C SER A 79 -4.39 -8.39 7.88
N VAL A 80 -4.03 -9.57 7.39
CA VAL A 80 -2.82 -9.83 6.60
C VAL A 80 -3.24 -10.47 5.28
N GLY A 81 -2.91 -9.81 4.17
CA GLY A 81 -3.06 -10.36 2.82
C GLY A 81 -1.70 -10.66 2.21
N VAL A 82 -1.56 -11.82 1.57
CA VAL A 82 -0.35 -12.23 0.84
C VAL A 82 -0.73 -12.60 -0.58
N VAL A 83 -0.02 -12.02 -1.54
CA VAL A 83 -0.11 -12.39 -2.97
C VAL A 83 1.22 -13.00 -3.37
N ALA A 84 1.21 -14.27 -3.75
CA ALA A 84 2.41 -15.00 -4.13
C ALA A 84 2.15 -15.83 -5.39
N GLN A 85 2.85 -15.48 -6.47
CA GLN A 85 2.87 -16.25 -7.70
C GLN A 85 1.46 -16.51 -8.30
N GLY A 86 0.57 -15.52 -8.23
CA GLY A 86 -0.79 -15.60 -8.74
C GLY A 86 -1.83 -16.12 -7.74
N GLU A 87 -1.39 -16.58 -6.56
CA GLU A 87 -2.28 -16.99 -5.48
C GLU A 87 -2.41 -15.89 -4.43
N GLU A 88 -3.60 -15.76 -3.86
CA GLU A 88 -3.91 -14.76 -2.83
C GLU A 88 -4.46 -15.46 -1.58
N HIS A 89 -4.03 -15.02 -0.41
CA HIS A 89 -4.57 -15.53 0.85
C HIS A 89 -4.63 -14.42 1.90
N TYR A 90 -5.71 -14.43 2.69
CA TYR A 90 -6.01 -13.40 3.69
C TYR A 90 -6.30 -14.05 5.05
N VAL A 91 -5.68 -13.53 6.10
CA VAL A 91 -5.90 -13.99 7.48
C VAL A 91 -6.26 -12.80 8.35
N GLY A 92 -7.39 -12.91 9.05
CA GLY A 92 -7.83 -11.97 10.07
C GLY A 92 -7.62 -12.51 11.48
N LEU A 93 -7.17 -11.66 12.40
CA LEU A 93 -7.08 -11.94 13.83
C LEU A 93 -7.75 -10.83 14.65
N GLY A 94 -8.18 -11.16 15.86
CA GLY A 94 -8.86 -10.24 16.76
C GLY A 94 -10.30 -9.96 16.33
N HIS A 95 -10.82 -8.79 16.71
CA HIS A 95 -12.22 -8.42 16.52
C HIS A 95 -12.36 -6.95 16.12
N LEU A 96 -13.22 -6.68 15.13
CA LEU A 96 -13.49 -5.32 14.61
C LEU A 96 -14.18 -4.41 15.63
N SER A 97 -14.84 -5.01 16.61
CA SER A 97 -15.42 -4.35 17.78
C SER A 97 -15.38 -5.31 18.95
N GLU A 98 -15.69 -4.83 20.15
CA GLU A 98 -15.91 -5.71 21.30
C GLU A 98 -17.02 -6.74 20.96
N GLY A 99 -16.69 -8.03 21.06
CA GLY A 99 -17.57 -9.14 20.66
C GLY A 99 -17.88 -9.24 19.14
N GLY A 100 -17.26 -8.41 18.30
CA GLY A 100 -17.48 -8.38 16.85
C GLY A 100 -16.73 -9.48 16.10
N PRO A 101 -16.92 -9.60 14.77
CA PRO A 101 -16.20 -10.60 13.97
C PRO A 101 -14.73 -10.22 13.80
N ALA A 102 -13.90 -11.22 13.48
CA ALA A 102 -12.58 -11.00 12.92
C ALA A 102 -12.67 -10.35 11.53
N PRO A 103 -11.65 -9.60 11.09
CA PRO A 103 -11.68 -8.98 9.77
C PRO A 103 -11.62 -10.01 8.64
N GLY A 104 -12.50 -9.84 7.65
CA GLY A 104 -12.48 -10.55 6.38
C GLY A 104 -11.64 -9.84 5.31
N SER A 105 -11.55 -10.44 4.12
CA SER A 105 -10.85 -9.87 2.95
C SER A 105 -11.52 -8.60 2.39
N ASP A 106 -12.82 -8.44 2.66
CA ASP A 106 -13.66 -7.30 2.24
C ASP A 106 -13.76 -6.20 3.31
N THR A 107 -13.14 -6.41 4.47
CA THR A 107 -13.19 -5.44 5.57
C THR A 107 -12.48 -4.14 5.21
N LEU A 108 -13.17 -3.02 5.39
CA LEU A 108 -12.65 -1.70 5.09
C LEU A 108 -11.84 -1.12 6.26
N PHE A 109 -10.65 -0.61 5.95
CA PHE A 109 -9.77 0.04 6.92
C PHE A 109 -9.38 1.44 6.47
N HIS A 110 -9.17 2.33 7.45
CA HIS A 110 -8.54 3.61 7.20
C HIS A 110 -7.03 3.44 6.99
N VAL A 111 -6.59 3.43 5.74
CA VAL A 111 -5.19 3.16 5.37
C VAL A 111 -4.27 4.40 5.43
N ALA A 112 -4.83 5.57 5.78
CA ALA A 112 -4.13 6.82 5.98
C ALA A 112 -3.10 7.15 4.89
N SER A 113 -1.81 7.08 5.21
CA SER A 113 -0.76 7.52 4.28
C SER A 113 -0.47 6.56 3.14
N LEU A 114 -1.04 5.35 3.16
CA LEU A 114 -1.01 4.43 2.01
C LEU A 114 -1.82 4.96 0.81
N THR A 115 -2.61 6.02 1.00
CA THR A 115 -3.24 6.76 -0.11
C THR A 115 -2.23 7.52 -0.99
N LYS A 116 -1.05 7.88 -0.47
CA LYS A 116 -0.07 8.74 -1.18
C LYS A 116 0.43 8.18 -2.51
N PRO A 117 0.84 6.90 -2.61
CA PRO A 117 1.19 6.30 -3.90
C PRO A 117 0.07 6.41 -4.95
N HIS A 118 -1.21 6.30 -4.54
CA HIS A 118 -2.34 6.48 -5.44
C HIS A 118 -2.43 7.93 -5.95
N THR A 119 -2.24 8.92 -5.08
CA THR A 119 -2.12 10.34 -5.49
C THR A 119 -0.96 10.54 -6.48
N SER A 120 0.20 9.94 -6.22
CA SER A 120 1.35 10.01 -7.14
C SER A 120 1.06 9.35 -8.49
N LEU A 121 0.33 8.24 -8.51
CA LEU A 121 -0.07 7.57 -9.75
C LEU A 121 -0.97 8.48 -10.60
N LEU A 122 -1.95 9.13 -9.99
CA LEU A 122 -2.81 10.10 -10.68
C LEU A 122 -2.00 11.28 -11.24
N VAL A 123 -1.04 11.80 -10.47
CA VAL A 123 -0.14 12.86 -10.98
C VAL A 123 0.72 12.35 -12.14
N ALA A 124 1.26 11.13 -12.05
CA ALA A 124 2.07 10.54 -13.10
C ALA A 124 1.29 10.34 -14.40
N GLN A 125 0.02 9.95 -14.34
CA GLN A 125 -0.87 9.90 -15.50
C GLN A 125 -0.98 11.26 -16.18
N LEU A 126 -1.21 12.33 -15.41
CA LEU A 126 -1.29 13.69 -15.95
C LEU A 126 0.05 14.18 -16.54
N VAL A 127 1.20 13.72 -16.02
CA VAL A 127 2.52 13.97 -16.63
C VAL A 127 2.62 13.30 -17.99
N ILE A 128 2.25 12.02 -18.08
CA ILE A 128 2.28 11.24 -19.32
C ILE A 128 1.36 11.87 -20.37
N GLU A 129 0.19 12.34 -19.98
CA GLU A 129 -0.76 13.06 -20.83
C GLU A 129 -0.29 14.48 -21.22
N GLY A 130 0.88 14.94 -20.74
CA GLY A 130 1.42 16.26 -21.02
C GLY A 130 0.65 17.41 -20.36
N LYS A 131 -0.27 17.12 -19.42
CA LYS A 131 -1.11 18.12 -18.75
C LYS A 131 -0.39 18.84 -17.61
N LEU A 132 0.68 18.27 -17.07
CA LEU A 132 1.53 18.90 -16.07
C LEU A 132 2.99 18.44 -16.18
N LYS A 133 3.93 19.22 -15.66
CA LYS A 133 5.33 18.83 -15.49
C LYS A 133 5.71 18.87 -14.02
N LEU A 134 6.50 17.89 -13.58
CA LEU A 134 6.89 17.78 -12.16
C LEU A 134 7.73 18.97 -11.67
N ASP A 135 8.51 19.56 -12.57
CA ASP A 135 9.43 20.66 -12.28
C ASP A 135 8.83 22.04 -12.58
N ASP A 136 7.60 22.09 -13.08
CA ASP A 136 6.89 23.35 -13.22
C ASP A 136 6.59 23.93 -11.82
N PRO A 137 6.73 25.25 -11.64
CA PRO A 137 6.24 25.91 -10.43
C PRO A 137 4.75 25.65 -10.25
N LEU A 138 4.31 25.54 -9.00
CA LEU A 138 2.90 25.30 -8.71
C LEU A 138 2.00 26.36 -9.41
N PRO A 139 0.98 25.95 -10.20
CA PRO A 139 0.23 26.86 -11.07
C PRO A 139 -0.41 28.05 -10.35
N TRP A 140 -0.88 27.85 -9.11
CA TRP A 140 -1.50 28.89 -8.28
C TRP A 140 -0.51 29.97 -7.80
N CYS A 141 0.80 29.71 -7.89
CA CYS A 141 1.80 30.72 -7.57
C CYS A 141 1.85 31.88 -8.55
N ARG A 142 1.28 31.73 -9.75
CA ARG A 142 1.05 32.87 -10.67
C ARG A 142 0.12 33.93 -10.07
N ARG A 143 -0.76 33.54 -9.15
CA ARG A 143 -1.69 34.44 -8.44
C ARG A 143 -1.22 34.80 -7.02
N GLY A 144 0.00 34.40 -6.64
CA GLY A 144 0.59 34.71 -5.33
C GLY A 144 -0.09 34.06 -4.13
N ARG A 145 -0.92 33.02 -4.33
CA ARG A 145 -1.68 32.36 -3.24
C ARG A 145 -1.61 30.84 -3.36
N PRO A 146 -1.39 30.10 -2.26
CA PRO A 146 -1.02 30.59 -0.91
C PRO A 146 0.41 31.15 -0.91
N ARG A 147 0.62 32.34 -0.32
CA ARG A 147 1.94 33.01 -0.30
C ARG A 147 3.05 32.11 0.23
N ALA A 148 2.71 31.23 1.18
CA ALA A 148 3.59 30.23 1.74
C ALA A 148 4.18 29.27 0.69
N LEU A 149 3.42 28.88 -0.33
CA LEU A 149 3.85 27.91 -1.34
C LEU A 149 4.64 28.54 -2.50
N CYS A 150 4.70 29.86 -2.55
CA CYS A 150 5.08 30.63 -3.73
C CYS A 150 6.33 31.50 -3.54
N GLY A 151 7.14 31.17 -2.52
CA GLY A 151 8.41 31.82 -2.23
C GLY A 151 9.53 31.51 -3.22
N LYS A 152 10.75 31.98 -2.92
CA LYS A 152 11.97 31.69 -3.69
C LYS A 152 12.93 30.80 -2.86
N PRO A 153 13.47 29.70 -3.41
CA PRO A 153 13.14 29.13 -4.71
C PRO A 153 11.72 28.55 -4.72
N LYS A 154 11.16 28.41 -5.93
CA LYS A 154 9.77 27.99 -6.09
C LYS A 154 9.61 26.51 -5.71
N THR A 155 8.57 26.20 -4.96
CA THR A 155 8.13 24.82 -4.75
C THR A 155 7.55 24.27 -6.05
N THR A 156 7.90 23.03 -6.39
CA THR A 156 7.43 22.30 -7.58
C THR A 156 6.58 21.11 -7.14
N ILE A 157 5.87 20.48 -8.08
CA ILE A 157 5.10 19.25 -7.81
C ILE A 157 6.04 18.13 -7.35
N ARG A 158 7.24 18.03 -7.94
CA ARG A 158 8.28 17.10 -7.51
C ARG A 158 8.57 17.24 -6.02
N HIS A 159 8.81 18.47 -5.55
CA HIS A 159 9.12 18.71 -4.14
C HIS A 159 8.00 18.29 -3.19
N LEU A 160 6.74 18.44 -3.59
CA LEU A 160 5.58 18.00 -2.83
C LEU A 160 5.55 16.47 -2.71
N LEU A 161 5.61 15.77 -3.85
CA LEU A 161 5.51 14.30 -3.93
C LEU A 161 6.73 13.56 -3.38
N THR A 162 7.88 14.21 -3.27
CA THR A 162 9.09 13.62 -2.68
C THR A 162 9.34 14.08 -1.24
N HIS A 163 8.36 14.75 -0.61
CA HIS A 163 8.51 15.30 0.75
C HIS A 163 9.75 16.20 0.93
N SER A 164 10.14 16.95 -0.09
CA SER A 164 11.31 17.83 -0.06
C SER A 164 10.97 19.31 -0.20
N SER A 165 9.69 19.67 -0.10
CA SER A 165 9.21 21.05 -0.22
C SER A 165 9.59 21.98 0.94
N GLY A 166 10.10 21.44 2.05
CA GLY A 166 10.36 22.23 3.24
C GLY A 166 9.09 22.76 3.91
N LEU A 167 7.90 22.25 3.59
CA LEU A 167 6.65 22.57 4.29
C LEU A 167 6.51 21.79 5.59
N ARG A 168 5.92 22.41 6.60
CA ARG A 168 5.60 21.77 7.88
C ARG A 168 4.20 21.16 7.84
N ILE A 169 3.95 20.16 8.67
CA ILE A 169 2.62 19.61 8.86
C ILE A 169 1.77 20.66 9.60
N VAL A 170 0.69 21.06 8.96
CA VAL A 170 -0.39 21.83 9.57
C VAL A 170 -1.42 20.82 10.11
N PRO A 171 -1.80 20.92 11.39
CA PRO A 171 -2.87 20.10 11.95
C PRO A 171 -4.14 20.19 11.08
N SER A 172 -4.71 19.03 10.78
CA SER A 172 -5.99 18.94 10.08
C SER A 172 -7.13 19.34 11.00
N ASP A 173 -8.17 20.00 10.46
CA ASP A 173 -9.42 20.28 11.18
C ASP A 173 -10.30 19.02 11.32
N GLY A 174 -9.74 17.81 11.11
CA GLY A 174 -10.48 16.56 10.99
C GLY A 174 -11.04 16.28 9.58
N GLY A 175 -11.63 15.10 9.40
CA GLY A 175 -12.25 14.65 8.14
C GLY A 175 -13.66 15.23 7.89
N GLY A 176 -14.39 14.68 6.92
CA GLY A 176 -15.84 14.89 6.72
C GLY A 176 -16.26 16.10 5.87
N ASP A 177 -15.48 17.17 5.87
CA ASP A 177 -15.67 18.32 4.95
C ASP A 177 -14.43 18.43 4.05
N TYR A 178 -14.65 18.39 2.73
CA TYR A 178 -13.62 18.51 1.69
C TYR A 178 -13.91 19.68 0.73
N SER A 179 -14.69 20.66 1.20
CA SER A 179 -15.04 21.84 0.41
C SER A 179 -13.81 22.68 0.05
N PRO A 180 -13.84 23.39 -1.10
CA PRO A 180 -12.81 24.37 -1.44
C PRO A 180 -12.59 25.44 -0.35
N ALA A 181 -13.63 25.77 0.43
CA ALA A 181 -13.53 26.72 1.52
C ALA A 181 -12.64 26.19 2.67
N LYS A 182 -12.85 24.93 3.08
CA LYS A 182 -12.01 24.29 4.10
C LYS A 182 -10.58 24.10 3.61
N LEU A 183 -10.38 23.71 2.35
CA LEU A 183 -9.04 23.65 1.76
C LEU A 183 -8.33 25.02 1.80
N ARG A 184 -9.01 26.10 1.41
CA ARG A 184 -8.44 27.46 1.49
C ARG A 184 -8.08 27.84 2.93
N ARG A 185 -8.94 27.54 3.91
CA ARG A 185 -8.66 27.79 5.33
C ARG A 185 -7.46 26.98 5.82
N TYR A 186 -7.37 25.71 5.44
CA TYR A 186 -6.24 24.84 5.75
C TYR A 186 -4.92 25.40 5.19
N LEU A 187 -4.93 25.74 3.89
CA LEU A 187 -3.76 26.32 3.21
C LEU A 187 -3.37 27.70 3.76
N ALA A 188 -4.32 28.50 4.24
CA ALA A 188 -4.05 29.81 4.85
C ALA A 188 -3.24 29.71 6.15
N ARG A 189 -3.31 28.57 6.86
CA ARG A 189 -2.48 28.30 8.05
C ARG A 189 -1.09 27.78 7.73
N THR A 190 -0.83 27.46 6.46
CA THR A 190 0.49 26.99 6.02
C THR A 190 1.48 28.13 6.09
N ARG A 191 2.59 27.90 6.79
CA ARG A 191 3.73 28.82 6.82
C ARG A 191 4.64 28.57 5.62
N PRO A 192 5.38 29.58 5.15
CA PRO A 192 6.41 29.37 4.12
C PRO A 192 7.38 28.25 4.51
N PRO A 193 7.99 27.57 3.52
CA PRO A 193 9.05 26.62 3.79
C PRO A 193 10.12 27.21 4.70
N ASP A 194 10.48 26.48 5.74
CA ASP A 194 11.59 26.85 6.65
C ASP A 194 12.95 26.35 6.14
N ARG A 195 12.95 25.71 4.96
CA ARG A 195 14.11 25.19 4.25
C ARG A 195 13.90 25.34 2.76
N THR A 196 15.00 25.44 2.04
CA THR A 196 15.01 25.47 0.57
C THR A 196 14.37 24.19 0.01
N PRO A 197 13.30 24.29 -0.81
CA PRO A 197 12.74 23.14 -1.53
C PRO A 197 13.82 22.35 -2.29
N GLY A 198 13.73 21.02 -2.22
CA GLY A 198 14.64 20.08 -2.88
C GLY A 198 15.88 19.70 -2.06
N GLN A 199 16.24 20.44 -0.99
CA GLN A 199 17.49 20.17 -0.27
C GLN A 199 17.44 18.99 0.70
N ARG A 200 16.30 18.76 1.36
CA ARG A 200 16.17 17.73 2.42
C ARG A 200 14.80 17.09 2.41
N PHE A 201 14.76 15.78 2.68
CA PHE A 201 13.53 15.07 2.98
C PHE A 201 12.97 15.51 4.34
N ARG A 202 11.69 15.82 4.37
CA ARG A 202 10.86 15.92 5.57
C ARG A 202 9.43 15.53 5.22
N TYR A 203 8.99 14.40 5.76
CA TYR A 203 7.62 13.95 5.63
C TYR A 203 6.63 15.07 5.99
N SER A 204 5.65 15.29 5.10
CA SER A 204 4.67 16.35 5.25
C SER A 204 3.38 15.99 4.53
N THR A 205 2.29 15.86 5.27
CA THR A 205 0.95 15.69 4.72
C THR A 205 0.45 16.97 4.05
N THR A 206 0.75 18.14 4.62
CA THR A 206 0.45 19.46 4.03
C THR A 206 1.17 19.69 2.70
N GLY A 207 2.38 19.15 2.56
CA GLY A 207 3.10 19.24 1.30
C GLY A 207 2.58 18.24 0.26
N TYR A 208 2.28 17.01 0.68
CA TYR A 208 1.96 15.94 -0.27
C TYR A 208 0.51 15.99 -0.79
N GLY A 209 -0.45 16.31 0.08
CA GLY A 209 -1.88 16.39 -0.24
C GLY A 209 -2.30 17.78 -0.66
#